data_AF-A0A955EZS0-F1
#
_entry.id   AF-A0A955EZS0-F1
#
_cell.length_a   1.000
_cell.length_b   1.000
_cell.length_c   1.000
_cell.angle_alpha   90.00
_cell.angle_beta   90.00
_cell.angle_gamma   90.00
#
_symmetry.space_group_name_H-M   'P 1'
#
loop_
_entity.id
_entity.type
_entity.pdbx_description
1 polymer ?
#
loop_
_entity_poly.entity_id
_entity_poly.type
_entity_poly.pdbx_seq_one_letter_code
_entity_poly.pdbx_strand_id
1 'polypeptide(L)'
;MASLGQNAGGRMEMKQDERIETMLRSAARGFRGSLNLFYPSVGRNGFNERNITFQLAHAFVTAKGHAFFEVPFKAKGKHRTDNHFDACLFDERICVLVEAKRLYSSEKN
;
A
#
# COMPACT_ATOMS: atom_id res chain seq x y z
N MET A 1 -22.28 -34.52 35.18
CA MET A 1 -22.10 -34.57 33.71
C MET A 1 -21.69 -33.18 33.23
N ALA A 2 -20.40 -32.98 32.96
CA ALA A 2 -19.88 -31.72 32.43
C ALA A 2 -20.07 -31.70 30.91
N SER A 3 -20.80 -30.70 30.40
CA SER A 3 -20.90 -30.42 28.96
C SER A 3 -19.85 -29.38 28.60
N LEU A 4 -18.69 -29.86 28.16
CA LEU A 4 -17.68 -29.06 27.46
C LEU A 4 -18.18 -28.77 26.04
N GLY A 5 -18.80 -27.61 25.85
CA GLY A 5 -19.05 -27.05 24.52
C GLY A 5 -17.87 -26.20 24.08
N GLN A 6 -16.86 -26.81 23.45
CA GLN A 6 -15.80 -26.09 22.75
C GLN A 6 -16.33 -25.57 21.42
N ASN A 7 -16.73 -24.29 21.37
CA ASN A 7 -16.87 -23.56 20.10
C ASN A 7 -15.49 -23.08 19.64
N ALA A 8 -14.68 -24.02 19.14
CA ALA A 8 -13.40 -23.73 18.49
C ALA A 8 -13.64 -23.49 16.99
N GLY A 9 -13.98 -22.25 16.63
CA GLY A 9 -14.21 -21.88 15.23
C GLY A 9 -14.38 -20.40 14.95
N GLY A 10 -14.12 -19.52 15.93
CA GLY A 10 -14.13 -18.08 15.69
C GLY A 10 -12.96 -17.69 14.80
N ARG A 11 -13.21 -17.38 13.52
CA ARG A 11 -12.25 -16.63 12.70
C ARG A 11 -11.90 -15.38 13.49
N MET A 12 -10.66 -15.27 13.94
CA MET A 12 -10.17 -14.05 14.56
C MET A 12 -10.27 -12.95 13.52
N GLU A 13 -11.21 -12.05 13.72
CA GLU A 13 -11.41 -10.91 12.86
C GLU A 13 -10.26 -9.95 13.14
N MET A 14 -9.30 -9.87 12.21
CA MET A 14 -8.21 -8.89 12.32
C MET A 14 -8.80 -7.48 12.35
N LYS A 15 -8.33 -6.69 13.31
CA LYS A 15 -8.69 -5.27 13.39
C LYS A 15 -8.16 -4.52 12.16
N GLN A 16 -8.78 -3.40 11.83
CA GLN A 16 -8.43 -2.60 10.65
C GLN A 16 -6.93 -2.23 10.63
N ASP A 17 -6.38 -1.81 11.77
CA ASP A 17 -4.97 -1.43 11.90
C ASP A 17 -4.02 -2.60 11.64
N GLU A 18 -4.37 -3.81 12.10
CA GLU A 18 -3.58 -5.03 11.89
C GLU A 18 -3.56 -5.45 10.41
N ARG A 19 -4.66 -5.23 9.68
CA ARG A 19 -4.73 -5.45 8.22
C ARG A 19 -3.84 -4.48 7.46
N ILE A 20 -3.88 -3.20 7.82
CA ILE A 20 -3.01 -2.17 7.23
C ILE A 20 -1.54 -2.51 7.51
N GLU A 21 -1.21 -2.88 8.75
CA GLU A 21 0.16 -3.26 9.11
C GLU A 21 0.63 -4.50 8.34
N THR A 22 -0.23 -5.51 8.19
CA THR A 22 0.09 -6.73 7.43
C THR A 22 0.32 -6.42 5.94
N MET A 23 -0.50 -5.53 5.36
CA MET A 23 -0.31 -5.01 4.01
C MET A 23 1.06 -4.31 3.89
N LEU A 24 1.36 -3.37 4.79
CA LEU A 24 2.62 -2.63 4.79
C LEU A 24 3.83 -3.57 4.92
N ARG A 25 3.77 -4.57 5.81
CA ARG A 25 4.83 -5.57 5.97
C ARG A 25 5.02 -6.45 4.74
N SER A 26 3.95 -6.81 4.07
CA SER A 26 4.01 -7.62 2.84
C SER A 26 4.57 -6.81 1.67
N ALA A 27 4.14 -5.55 1.53
CA ALA A 27 4.74 -4.62 0.60
C ALA A 27 6.23 -4.43 0.90
N ALA A 28 6.62 -4.16 2.16
CA ALA A 28 8.00 -3.98 2.58
C ALA A 28 8.90 -5.19 2.26
N ARG A 29 8.38 -6.42 2.40
CA ARG A 29 9.11 -7.64 1.99
C ARG A 29 9.34 -7.69 0.48
N GLY A 30 8.33 -7.35 -0.33
CA GLY A 30 8.49 -7.22 -1.78
C GLY A 30 9.49 -6.13 -2.15
N PHE A 31 9.38 -4.96 -1.50
CA PHE A 31 10.30 -3.83 -1.66
C PHE A 31 11.75 -4.21 -1.33
N ARG A 32 12.00 -5.02 -0.29
CA ARG A 32 13.36 -5.42 0.07
C ARG A 32 14.06 -6.19 -1.06
N GLY A 33 13.35 -7.10 -1.75
CA GLY A 33 13.91 -7.81 -2.90
C GLY A 33 14.22 -6.86 -4.06
N SER A 34 13.29 -5.95 -4.34
CA SER A 34 13.41 -4.88 -5.32
C SER A 34 14.57 -3.92 -5.04
N LEU A 35 14.77 -3.49 -3.79
CA LEU A 35 15.83 -2.58 -3.36
C LEU A 35 17.23 -3.20 -3.43
N ASN A 36 17.32 -4.53 -3.34
CA ASN A 36 18.59 -5.25 -3.56
C ASN A 36 19.02 -5.25 -5.03
N LEU A 37 18.08 -5.12 -5.96
CA LEU A 37 18.32 -5.15 -7.41
C LEU A 37 18.41 -3.74 -8.02
N PHE A 38 17.67 -2.79 -7.46
CA PHE A 38 17.63 -1.41 -7.93
C PHE A 38 17.79 -0.48 -6.72
N TYR A 39 18.82 0.36 -6.75
CA TYR A 39 19.08 1.30 -5.66
C TYR A 39 17.98 2.38 -5.62
N PRO A 40 17.51 2.83 -4.44
CA PRO A 40 16.66 4.00 -4.34
C PRO A 40 17.37 5.17 -5.05
N SER A 41 16.70 5.75 -6.05
CA SER A 41 17.34 6.59 -7.06
C SER A 41 18.08 7.76 -6.44
N VAL A 42 19.42 7.72 -6.46
CA VAL A 42 20.21 8.95 -6.52
C VAL A 42 20.38 9.25 -8.02
N GLY A 43 19.52 10.11 -8.58
CA GLY A 43 19.56 10.50 -10.00
C GLY A 43 18.51 9.82 -10.91
N ARG A 44 18.88 9.46 -12.14
CA ARG A 44 17.96 9.04 -13.22
C ARG A 44 17.63 7.53 -13.29
N ASN A 45 18.29 6.68 -12.51
CA ASN A 45 18.25 5.22 -12.63
C ASN A 45 17.79 4.50 -11.33
N GLY A 46 16.63 4.87 -10.77
CA GLY A 46 16.08 4.08 -9.65
C GLY A 46 14.56 4.12 -9.56
N PHE A 47 14.02 3.59 -8.46
CA PHE A 47 12.58 3.46 -8.23
C PHE A 47 11.85 4.80 -8.36
N ASN A 48 11.10 4.96 -9.45
CA ASN A 48 10.17 6.08 -9.60
C ASN A 48 8.90 5.85 -8.76
N GLU A 49 8.14 6.91 -8.55
CA GLU A 49 6.89 6.87 -7.76
C GLU A 49 5.92 5.82 -8.29
N ARG A 50 5.80 5.71 -9.62
CA ARG A 50 4.94 4.71 -10.27
C ARG A 50 5.31 3.27 -9.92
N ASN A 51 6.60 2.94 -9.85
CA ASN A 51 7.04 1.62 -9.43
C ASN A 51 6.76 1.35 -7.95
N ILE A 52 6.88 2.37 -7.09
CA ILE A 52 6.56 2.25 -5.66
C ILE A 52 5.06 1.98 -5.50
N THR A 53 4.22 2.78 -6.16
CA THR A 53 2.77 2.59 -6.16
C THR A 53 2.39 1.21 -6.69
N PHE A 54 3.01 0.76 -7.79
CA PHE A 54 2.76 -0.57 -8.36
C PHE A 54 3.05 -1.70 -7.37
N GLN A 55 4.21 -1.68 -6.71
CA GLN A 55 4.58 -2.75 -5.78
C GLN A 55 3.65 -2.81 -4.56
N LEU A 56 3.25 -1.65 -4.02
CA LEU A 56 2.28 -1.58 -2.94
C LEU A 56 0.92 -2.14 -3.38
N ALA A 57 0.42 -1.68 -4.52
CA ALA A 57 -0.86 -2.14 -5.08
C ALA A 57 -0.84 -3.65 -5.38
N HIS A 58 0.24 -4.18 -5.95
CA HIS A 58 0.40 -5.60 -6.23
C HIS A 58 0.35 -6.45 -4.95
N ALA A 59 1.06 -6.02 -3.90
CA ALA A 59 1.01 -6.70 -2.61
C ALA A 59 -0.40 -6.69 -2.01
N PHE A 60 -1.14 -5.59 -2.16
CA PHE A 60 -2.52 -5.48 -1.70
C PHE A 60 -3.48 -6.39 -2.47
N VAL A 61 -3.40 -6.41 -3.80
CA VAL A 61 -4.22 -7.28 -4.65
C VAL A 61 -3.95 -8.77 -4.35
N THR A 62 -2.69 -9.13 -4.07
CA THR A 62 -2.33 -10.50 -3.64
C THR A 62 -3.04 -10.91 -2.35
N ALA A 63 -3.38 -9.95 -1.49
CA ALA A 63 -4.17 -10.17 -0.27
C ALA A 63 -5.70 -10.14 -0.51
N LYS A 64 -6.15 -10.33 -1.76
CA LYS A 64 -7.55 -10.28 -2.21
C LYS A 64 -8.22 -8.89 -2.15
N GLY A 65 -7.43 -7.83 -2.21
CA GLY A 65 -7.93 -6.48 -2.42
C GLY A 65 -8.05 -6.08 -3.89
N HIS A 66 -8.53 -4.88 -4.14
CA HIS A 66 -8.57 -4.24 -5.45
C HIS A 66 -7.69 -2.99 -5.47
N ALA A 67 -7.17 -2.64 -6.64
CA ALA A 67 -6.37 -1.44 -6.85
C ALA A 67 -6.82 -0.71 -8.13
N PHE A 68 -7.00 0.61 -8.03
CA PHE A 68 -7.25 1.50 -9.15
C PHE A 68 -6.14 2.55 -9.18
N PHE A 69 -5.54 2.81 -10.35
CA PHE A 69 -4.44 3.76 -10.50
C PHE A 69 -4.93 5.08 -11.09
N GLU A 70 -4.15 6.14 -10.92
CA GLU A 70 -4.41 7.46 -11.53
C GLU A 70 -5.81 7.97 -11.17
N VAL A 71 -6.17 7.88 -9.88
CA VAL A 71 -7.54 8.12 -9.41
C VAL A 71 -7.84 9.61 -9.51
N PRO A 72 -8.72 10.04 -10.41
CA PRO A 72 -8.97 11.47 -10.59
C PRO A 72 -9.65 12.06 -9.36
N PHE A 73 -9.23 13.24 -8.94
CA PHE A 73 -9.92 14.02 -7.92
C PHE A 73 -10.07 15.47 -8.36
N LYS A 74 -11.19 16.09 -8.00
CA LYS A 74 -11.46 17.48 -8.36
C LYS A 74 -10.88 18.41 -7.29
N ALA A 75 -9.72 19.00 -7.54
CA ALA A 75 -9.20 20.06 -6.69
C ALA A 75 -10.08 21.31 -6.82
N LYS A 76 -10.53 21.88 -5.69
CA LYS A 76 -11.13 23.23 -5.67
C LYS A 76 -10.00 24.26 -5.77
N GLY A 77 -9.55 24.60 -6.97
CA GLY A 77 -8.55 25.64 -7.21
C GLY A 77 -7.88 25.56 -8.58
N LYS A 78 -7.42 26.70 -9.12
CA LYS A 78 -6.84 26.81 -10.49
C LYS A 78 -5.38 26.37 -10.63
N HIS A 79 -4.74 25.80 -9.62
CA HIS A 79 -3.26 25.77 -9.55
C HIS A 79 -2.56 24.43 -9.29
N ARG A 80 -3.25 23.28 -9.33
CA ARG A 80 -2.56 21.98 -9.33
C ARG A 80 -2.67 21.29 -10.68
N THR A 81 -1.51 21.00 -11.27
CA THR A 81 -1.36 20.21 -12.50
C THR A 81 -1.66 18.73 -12.26
N ASP A 82 -1.42 18.22 -11.05
CA ASP A 82 -1.81 16.87 -10.64
C ASP A 82 -3.17 16.89 -9.92
N ASN A 83 -4.19 16.41 -10.64
CA ASN A 83 -5.56 16.19 -10.16
C ASN A 83 -5.87 14.70 -10.05
N HIS A 84 -4.89 13.89 -9.67
CA HIS A 84 -5.06 12.47 -9.40
C HIS A 84 -4.26 12.06 -8.17
N PHE A 85 -4.70 10.99 -7.50
CA PHE A 85 -3.88 10.20 -6.59
C PHE A 85 -3.23 9.06 -7.37
N ASP A 86 -2.02 8.65 -6.98
CA ASP A 86 -1.31 7.56 -7.65
C ASP A 86 -2.11 6.25 -7.69
N ALA A 87 -2.76 5.89 -6.58
CA ALA A 87 -3.68 4.76 -6.53
C ALA A 87 -4.75 4.85 -5.43
N CYS A 88 -5.80 4.04 -5.55
CA CYS A 88 -6.81 3.75 -4.55
C CYS A 88 -6.86 2.24 -4.35
N LEU A 89 -6.59 1.78 -3.14
CA LEU A 89 -6.59 0.39 -2.74
C LEU A 89 -7.81 0.13 -1.88
N PHE A 90 -8.66 -0.83 -2.23
CA PHE A 90 -9.88 -1.08 -1.47
C PHE A 90 -10.29 -2.55 -1.43
N ASP A 91 -10.93 -2.94 -0.32
CA ASP A 91 -11.63 -4.21 -0.14
C ASP A 91 -12.99 -3.96 0.55
N GLU A 92 -13.64 -5.02 1.04
CA GLU A 92 -14.91 -4.93 1.78
C GLU A 92 -14.85 -4.10 3.09
N ARG A 93 -13.67 -3.76 3.59
CA ARG A 93 -13.46 -3.17 4.92
C ARG A 93 -12.62 -1.91 4.93
N ILE A 94 -11.69 -1.77 3.98
CA ILE A 94 -10.76 -0.65 3.94
C ILE A 94 -10.73 -0.01 2.55
N CYS A 95 -10.51 1.30 2.55
CA CYS A 95 -10.23 2.10 1.37
C CYS A 95 -9.05 3.02 1.69
N VAL A 96 -7.99 2.95 0.89
CA VAL A 96 -6.72 3.63 1.10
C VAL A 96 -6.38 4.42 -0.16
N LEU A 97 -6.26 5.73 -0.04
CA LEU A 97 -5.71 6.59 -1.09
C LEU A 97 -4.19 6.61 -0.94
N VAL A 98 -3.48 6.40 -2.05
CA VAL A 98 -2.03 6.27 -2.12
C VAL A 98 -1.46 7.43 -2.91
N GLU A 99 -0.45 8.07 -2.32
CA GLU A 99 0.42 9.05 -2.95
C GLU A 99 1.86 8.67 -2.61
N ALA A 100 2.57 8.11 -3.58
CA ALA A 100 3.99 7.77 -3.46
C ALA A 100 4.82 9.01 -3.79
N LYS A 101 5.89 9.21 -3.02
CA LYS A 101 6.90 10.25 -3.28
C LYS A 101 8.28 9.65 -3.26
N ARG A 102 9.13 10.08 -4.18
CA ARG A 102 10.56 9.75 -4.17
C ARG A 102 11.27 10.46 -3.00
N LEU A 103 12.25 9.78 -2.41
CA LEU A 103 13.21 10.42 -1.51
C LEU A 103 14.30 11.07 -2.38
N TYR A 104 14.52 12.36 -2.18
CA TYR A 104 15.52 13.15 -2.94
C TYR A 104 16.90 13.19 -2.25
N SER A 105 17.00 12.71 -1.01
CA SER A 105 18.23 12.63 -0.23
C SER A 105 18.23 11.35 0.62
N SER A 106 19.42 10.78 0.85
CA SER A 106 19.65 9.70 1.81
C SER A 106 19.73 10.19 3.26
N GLU A 107 19.84 11.50 3.47
CA GLU A 107 19.79 12.12 4.80
C GLU A 107 18.34 12.31 5.23
N LYS A 108 18.02 11.85 6.45
CA LYS A 108 16.78 12.20 7.14
C LYS A 108 16.86 13.68 7.52
N ASN A 109 16.03 14.53 6.91
CA ASN A 109 15.68 15.82 7.48
C ASN A 109 14.71 15.63 8.64
#